data_AF-A0A010R978-F1
#
_entry.id   AF-A0A010R978-F1
#
_cell.length_a   1.000
_cell.length_b   1.000
_cell.length_c   1.000
_cell.angle_alpha   90.00
_cell.angle_beta   90.00
_cell.angle_gamma   90.00
#
_symmetry.space_group_name_H-M   'P 1'
#
loop_
_entity.id
_entity.type
_entity.pdbx_description
1 polymer ?
#
loop_
_entity_poly.entity_id
_entity_poly.type
_entity_poly.pdbx_seq_one_letter_code
_entity_poly.pdbx_strand_id
1 'polypeptide(L)'
;MANPGPHRRGHAQNLASKTIAELTGLLNEALLSSTESLTGATYMCPPASSEDIKALQRRVIDENGHCVLDPDYVTFLTVSDGFKLQGPEQEDSAGDLSGILYNAARVIKEEHVDFHLFGANPLLHAPSKDIWTKFDWDSGVGVDLGPAGDEGSLWMFGPAELQLLLGQFDDTYPTLTQDEKKQVDQCVLETHGSMEAMRELRFSVIQFYHWSPKVKLHLGFRAYLEDLATMALAGGDPYDYFLCQDA
;
A
#
# COMPACT_ATOMS: atom_id res chain seq x y z
N MET A 1 -25.86 0.19 3.59
CA MET A 1 -25.78 0.90 2.29
C MET A 1 -25.71 2.40 2.56
N ALA A 2 -24.54 2.89 3.00
CA ALA A 2 -24.29 4.31 3.09
C ALA A 2 -24.02 4.85 1.67
N ASN A 3 -24.75 5.88 1.27
CA ASN A 3 -24.53 6.57 0.00
C ASN A 3 -23.17 7.30 0.10
N PRO A 4 -22.22 7.11 -0.83
CA PRO A 4 -20.94 7.82 -0.77
C PRO A 4 -21.24 9.31 -0.95
N GLY A 5 -21.02 10.10 0.11
CA GLY A 5 -21.32 11.52 0.11
C GLY A 5 -20.61 12.25 -1.04
N PRO A 6 -21.19 13.34 -1.56
CA PRO A 6 -20.66 14.08 -2.71
C PRO A 6 -19.24 14.63 -2.52
N HIS A 7 -18.73 14.65 -1.28
CA HIS A 7 -17.39 15.11 -0.94
C HIS A 7 -16.26 14.14 -1.36
N ARG A 8 -16.44 12.81 -1.27
CA ARG A 8 -15.35 11.84 -1.55
C ARG A 8 -14.86 11.89 -3.01
N ARG A 9 -15.77 12.03 -3.98
CA ARG A 9 -15.40 12.10 -5.42
C ARG A 9 -14.69 13.40 -5.80
N GLY A 10 -15.01 14.52 -5.14
CA GLY A 10 -14.37 15.82 -5.41
C GLY A 10 -12.92 15.89 -4.92
N HIS A 11 -12.63 15.24 -3.78
CA HIS A 11 -11.26 15.16 -3.26
C HIS A 11 -10.39 14.22 -4.09
N ALA A 12 -10.89 13.05 -4.50
CA ALA A 12 -10.13 12.08 -5.29
C ALA A 12 -9.61 12.64 -6.63
N GLN A 13 -10.43 13.40 -7.36
CA GLN A 13 -10.01 14.05 -8.63
C GLN A 13 -8.94 15.14 -8.41
N ASN A 14 -8.91 15.77 -7.23
CA ASN A 14 -7.89 16.77 -6.91
C ASN A 14 -6.54 16.09 -6.60
N LEU A 15 -6.56 14.98 -5.85
CA LEU A 15 -5.37 14.24 -5.44
C LEU A 15 -4.61 13.60 -6.61
N ALA A 16 -5.31 13.04 -7.60
CA ALA A 16 -4.69 12.42 -8.77
C ALA A 16 -3.77 13.35 -9.58
N SER A 17 -3.96 14.67 -9.45
CA SER A 17 -3.12 15.69 -10.12
C SER A 17 -1.90 16.12 -9.32
N LYS A 18 -1.79 15.70 -8.05
CA LYS A 18 -0.74 16.14 -7.11
C LYS A 18 0.56 15.39 -7.28
N THR A 19 1.68 16.06 -7.07
CA THR A 19 2.98 15.41 -6.90
C THR A 19 3.04 14.65 -5.58
N ILE A 20 4.01 13.73 -5.43
CA ILE A 20 4.26 13.03 -4.15
C ILE A 20 4.50 14.03 -3.01
N ALA A 21 5.28 15.09 -3.27
CA ALA A 21 5.53 16.15 -2.29
C ALA A 21 4.23 16.86 -1.84
N GLU A 22 3.34 17.18 -2.79
CA GLU A 22 2.04 17.78 -2.47
C GLU A 22 1.12 16.82 -1.70
N LEU A 23 1.10 15.53 -2.06
CA LEU A 23 0.33 14.52 -1.32
C LEU A 23 0.83 14.37 0.12
N THR A 24 2.15 14.29 0.31
CA THR A 24 2.77 14.25 1.64
C THR A 24 2.46 15.51 2.45
N GLY A 25 2.54 16.69 1.82
CA GLY A 25 2.18 17.95 2.47
C GLY A 25 0.71 18.00 2.91
N LEU A 26 -0.22 17.62 2.02
CA LEU A 26 -1.65 17.54 2.31
C LEU A 26 -1.96 16.57 3.44
N LEU A 27 -1.35 15.38 3.43
CA LEU A 27 -1.51 14.41 4.50
C LEU A 27 -1.04 14.99 5.84
N ASN A 28 0.15 15.60 5.89
CA ASN A 28 0.66 16.22 7.11
C ASN A 28 -0.26 17.35 7.63
N GLU A 29 -0.74 18.23 6.75
CA GLU A 29 -1.65 19.31 7.12
C GLU A 29 -2.98 18.79 7.65
N ALA A 30 -3.56 17.78 6.98
CA ALA A 30 -4.83 17.18 7.40
C ALA A 30 -4.71 16.58 8.82
N LEU A 31 -3.62 15.88 9.11
CA LEU A 31 -3.37 15.28 10.43
C LEU A 31 -3.11 16.31 11.53
N LEU A 32 -2.45 17.42 11.20
CA LEU A 32 -2.25 18.52 12.15
C LEU A 32 -3.55 19.28 12.45
N SER A 33 -4.50 19.28 11.51
CA SER A 33 -5.78 19.95 11.67
C SER A 33 -6.80 19.17 12.50
N SER A 34 -6.63 17.85 12.60
CA SER A 34 -7.50 16.96 13.38
C SER A 34 -7.12 16.87 14.86
N THR A 35 -5.94 17.37 15.24
CA THR A 35 -5.44 17.39 16.62
C THR A 35 -5.18 18.82 17.09
N GLU A 36 -5.23 19.10 18.41
CA GLU A 36 -4.72 20.37 18.96
C GLU A 36 -3.19 20.39 18.83
N SER A 37 -2.70 20.64 17.60
CA SER A 37 -1.28 20.52 17.28
C SER A 37 -0.47 21.71 17.79
N LEU A 38 0.67 21.42 18.39
CA LEU A 38 1.65 22.43 18.80
C LEU A 38 2.27 23.09 17.56
N THR A 39 2.53 24.40 17.65
CA THR A 39 3.21 25.15 16.59
C THR A 39 4.53 24.49 16.21
N GLY A 40 4.65 24.05 14.95
CA GLY A 40 5.85 23.37 14.43
C GLY A 40 5.83 21.84 14.52
N ALA A 41 4.73 21.23 14.96
CA ALA A 41 4.55 19.78 14.89
C ALA A 41 4.47 19.29 13.43
N THR A 42 4.92 18.06 13.20
CA THR A 42 4.80 17.36 11.91
C THR A 42 4.69 15.86 12.15
N TYR A 43 3.90 15.20 11.31
CA TYR A 43 3.77 13.75 11.24
C TYR A 43 4.74 13.10 10.25
N MET A 44 5.59 13.91 9.60
CA MET A 44 6.53 13.46 8.58
C MET A 44 7.96 13.49 9.11
N CYS A 45 8.73 12.45 8.81
CA CYS A 45 10.17 12.45 9.03
C CYS A 45 10.85 13.51 8.16
N PRO A 46 12.07 13.97 8.53
CA PRO A 46 12.91 14.64 7.55
C PRO A 46 13.14 13.72 6.34
N PRO A 47 13.45 14.27 5.15
CA PRO A 47 13.87 13.46 4.01
C PRO A 47 14.99 12.48 4.33
N ALA A 48 14.99 11.33 3.66
CA ALA A 48 16.09 10.38 3.73
C ALA A 48 17.34 10.99 3.08
N SER A 49 18.53 10.63 3.58
CA SER A 49 19.76 11.06 2.93
C SER A 49 19.92 10.38 1.57
N SER A 50 20.67 11.01 0.66
CA SER A 50 20.98 10.39 -0.65
C SER A 50 21.77 9.09 -0.48
N GLU A 51 22.59 8.99 0.56
CA GLU A 51 23.32 7.78 0.93
C GLU A 51 22.37 6.66 1.37
N ASP A 52 21.37 6.97 2.19
CA ASP A 52 20.39 5.99 2.68
C ASP A 52 19.51 5.46 1.56
N ILE A 53 19.05 6.32 0.66
CA ILE A 53 18.27 5.92 -0.53
C ILE A 53 19.11 4.98 -1.41
N LYS A 54 20.38 5.32 -1.68
CA LYS A 54 21.29 4.46 -2.46
C LYS A 54 21.57 3.14 -1.75
N ALA A 55 21.72 3.15 -0.43
CA ALA A 55 21.93 1.94 0.35
C ALA A 55 20.70 1.03 0.30
N LEU A 56 19.50 1.60 0.41
CA LEU A 56 18.25 0.88 0.25
C LEU A 56 18.12 0.27 -1.14
N GLN A 57 18.32 1.06 -2.19
CA GLN A 57 18.28 0.57 -3.58
C GLN A 57 19.20 -0.65 -3.77
N ARG A 58 20.40 -0.65 -3.18
CA ARG A 58 21.30 -1.81 -3.25
C ARG A 58 20.79 -3.04 -2.51
N ARG A 59 20.06 -2.88 -1.40
CA ARG A 59 19.48 -4.00 -0.63
C ARG A 59 18.33 -4.68 -1.36
N VAL A 60 17.61 -3.93 -2.19
CA VAL A 60 16.37 -4.36 -2.86
C VAL A 60 16.52 -4.52 -4.37
N ILE A 61 17.75 -4.74 -4.83
CA ILE A 61 18.03 -5.16 -6.20
C ILE A 61 17.75 -6.67 -6.31
N ASP A 62 17.06 -7.09 -7.38
CA ASP A 62 16.88 -8.49 -7.72
C ASP A 62 18.16 -9.12 -8.30
N GLU A 63 18.15 -10.44 -8.52
CA GLU A 63 19.31 -11.17 -9.07
C GLU A 63 19.72 -10.71 -10.49
N ASN A 64 18.80 -10.06 -11.20
CA ASN A 64 18.99 -9.53 -12.54
C ASN A 64 19.43 -8.05 -12.53
N GLY A 65 19.61 -7.43 -11.36
CA GLY A 65 20.03 -6.05 -11.22
C GLY A 65 18.90 -5.03 -11.23
N HIS A 66 17.63 -5.44 -11.23
CA HIS A 66 16.49 -4.53 -11.23
C HIS A 66 16.14 -4.06 -9.82
N CYS A 67 15.88 -2.76 -9.68
CA CYS A 67 15.39 -2.17 -8.44
C CYS A 67 13.90 -2.49 -8.27
N VAL A 68 13.54 -3.17 -7.18
CA VAL A 68 12.17 -3.61 -6.88
C VAL A 68 11.31 -2.46 -6.30
N LEU A 69 11.90 -1.27 -6.08
CA LEU A 69 11.18 -0.11 -5.56
C LEU A 69 10.38 0.63 -6.64
N ASP A 70 9.15 0.97 -6.28
CA ASP A 70 8.33 1.93 -7.01
C ASP A 70 9.03 3.30 -7.06
N PRO A 71 9.17 3.92 -8.25
CA PRO A 71 9.71 5.26 -8.40
C PRO A 71 9.01 6.32 -7.53
N ASP A 72 7.71 6.17 -7.27
CA ASP A 72 6.96 7.08 -6.41
C ASP A 72 7.38 6.93 -4.93
N TYR A 73 7.74 5.73 -4.50
CA TYR A 73 8.31 5.51 -3.17
C TYR A 73 9.72 6.11 -3.04
N VAL A 74 10.56 5.95 -4.07
CA VAL A 74 11.87 6.61 -4.10
C VAL A 74 11.72 8.13 -4.03
N THR A 75 10.74 8.68 -4.76
CA THR A 75 10.40 10.12 -4.71
C THR A 75 9.92 10.52 -3.32
N PHE A 76 9.09 9.71 -2.68
CA PHE A 76 8.65 9.93 -1.30
C PHE A 76 9.83 10.03 -0.33
N LEU A 77 10.84 9.16 -0.44
CA LEU A 77 12.02 9.22 0.42
C LEU A 77 12.81 10.53 0.29
N THR A 78 12.72 11.22 -0.86
CA THR A 78 13.34 12.54 -1.04
C THR A 78 12.60 13.68 -0.33
N VAL A 79 11.37 13.42 0.14
CA VAL A 79 10.56 14.40 0.89
C VAL A 79 10.32 13.98 2.34
N SER A 80 10.31 12.68 2.66
CA SER A 80 10.14 12.15 4.01
C SER A 80 10.71 10.73 4.15
N ASP A 81 11.44 10.46 5.23
CA ASP A 81 11.95 9.13 5.58
C ASP A 81 10.97 8.35 6.49
N GLY A 82 9.70 8.33 6.10
CA GLY A 82 8.63 7.72 6.89
C GLY A 82 7.80 8.73 7.71
N PHE A 83 7.10 8.22 8.72
CA PHE A 83 6.21 9.00 9.57
C PHE A 83 6.76 9.15 11.00
N LYS A 84 6.37 10.21 11.70
CA LYS A 84 6.81 10.53 13.07
C LYS A 84 5.71 10.31 14.11
N LEU A 85 6.17 10.11 15.35
CA LEU A 85 5.40 10.40 16.56
C LEU A 85 4.99 11.88 16.65
N GLN A 86 3.84 12.13 17.26
CA GLN A 86 3.39 13.48 17.60
C GLN A 86 4.25 14.08 18.73
N GLY A 87 5.22 14.94 18.39
CA GLY A 87 5.93 15.80 19.36
C GLY A 87 6.86 15.07 20.36
N PRO A 88 7.61 15.81 21.20
CA PRO A 88 8.74 15.25 21.94
C PRO A 88 8.42 14.44 23.21
N GLU A 89 7.17 14.39 23.70
CA GLU A 89 6.85 13.77 25.01
C GLU A 89 5.45 13.11 25.12
N GLN A 90 4.96 12.39 24.10
CA GLN A 90 3.71 11.63 24.24
C GLN A 90 3.87 10.18 23.81
N GLU A 91 4.34 9.35 24.75
CA GLU A 91 4.03 7.92 24.80
C GLU A 91 2.56 7.79 25.28
N ASP A 92 1.78 6.96 24.63
CA ASP A 92 0.51 6.38 25.13
C ASP A 92 -0.82 7.16 25.00
N SER A 93 -1.00 8.09 24.05
CA SER A 93 -2.38 8.45 23.67
C SER A 93 -2.54 8.76 22.18
N ALA A 94 -3.17 7.80 21.47
CA ALA A 94 -3.76 7.89 20.13
C ALA A 94 -2.92 8.62 19.05
N GLY A 95 -2.18 7.85 18.23
CA GLY A 95 -1.70 8.32 16.93
C GLY A 95 -0.17 8.25 16.67
N ASP A 96 0.50 7.15 17.04
CA ASP A 96 1.92 6.94 16.68
C ASP A 96 2.10 6.46 15.23
N LEU A 97 2.11 7.37 14.24
CA LEU A 97 2.27 6.94 12.84
C LEU A 97 3.63 6.30 12.53
N SER A 98 4.61 6.33 13.44
CA SER A 98 5.92 5.71 13.22
C SER A 98 5.86 4.18 13.07
N GLY A 99 4.77 3.55 13.52
CA GLY A 99 4.48 2.14 13.32
C GLY A 99 3.94 1.77 11.93
N ILE A 100 3.73 2.72 11.02
CA ILE A 100 3.08 2.44 9.73
C ILE A 100 4.08 2.15 8.62
N LEU A 101 5.13 2.95 8.53
CA LEU A 101 6.12 2.90 7.46
C LEU A 101 7.52 2.96 8.08
N TYR A 102 8.36 1.99 7.75
CA TYR A 102 9.75 2.00 8.10
C TYR A 102 10.49 3.14 7.40
N ASN A 103 11.49 3.68 8.10
CA ASN A 103 12.51 4.49 7.45
C ASN A 103 13.34 3.64 6.47
N ALA A 104 14.01 4.30 5.53
CA ALA A 104 14.77 3.65 4.47
C ALA A 104 15.78 2.63 5.00
N ALA A 105 16.37 2.88 6.18
CA ALA A 105 17.36 2.00 6.81
C ALA A 105 16.78 0.66 7.27
N ARG A 106 15.47 0.59 7.59
CA ARG A 106 14.79 -0.61 8.07
C ARG A 106 14.05 -1.39 6.99
N VAL A 107 13.82 -0.79 5.82
CA VAL A 107 13.22 -1.48 4.68
C VAL A 107 14.16 -2.57 4.15
N ILE A 108 13.59 -3.76 3.98
CA ILE A 108 14.30 -4.96 3.56
C ILE A 108 13.56 -5.69 2.44
N LYS A 109 14.33 -6.41 1.63
CA LYS A 109 13.83 -7.38 0.67
C LYS A 109 13.63 -8.72 1.41
N GLU A 110 12.49 -9.36 1.19
CA GLU A 110 12.19 -10.71 1.65
C GLU A 110 12.06 -11.63 0.44
N GLU A 111 12.76 -12.77 0.47
CA GLU A 111 12.81 -13.70 -0.68
C GLU A 111 11.72 -14.78 -0.61
N HIS A 112 11.04 -14.90 0.53
CA HIS A 112 10.07 -15.96 0.80
C HIS A 112 8.78 -15.42 1.45
N VAL A 113 8.12 -14.51 0.75
CA VAL A 113 6.81 -14.01 1.16
C VAL A 113 5.74 -15.10 0.98
N ASP A 114 5.10 -15.50 2.08
CA ASP A 114 4.03 -16.51 2.10
C ASP A 114 2.66 -15.86 1.86
N PHE A 115 2.14 -15.98 0.63
CA PHE A 115 0.85 -15.40 0.27
C PHE A 115 -0.35 -16.16 0.86
N HIS A 116 -0.19 -17.44 1.23
CA HIS A 116 -1.26 -18.19 1.88
C HIS A 116 -1.60 -17.60 3.25
N LEU A 117 -0.62 -17.01 3.94
CA LEU A 117 -0.85 -16.31 5.21
C LEU A 117 -1.84 -15.15 5.05
N PHE A 118 -1.83 -14.48 3.88
CA PHE A 118 -2.69 -13.33 3.60
C PHE A 118 -4.04 -13.72 3.00
N GLY A 119 -4.12 -14.89 2.34
CA GLY A 119 -5.30 -15.28 1.55
C GLY A 119 -5.54 -14.41 0.31
N ALA A 120 -4.51 -13.70 -0.15
CA ALA A 120 -4.52 -12.84 -1.33
C ALA A 120 -3.10 -12.70 -1.93
N ASN A 121 -3.01 -12.38 -3.23
CA ASN A 121 -1.75 -12.13 -3.93
C ASN A 121 -1.69 -10.66 -4.35
N PRO A 122 -0.51 -10.18 -4.79
CA PRO A 122 -0.31 -8.80 -5.24
C PRO A 122 -1.10 -8.38 -6.49
N LEU A 123 -1.82 -9.30 -7.15
CA LEU A 123 -2.70 -9.00 -8.27
C LEU A 123 -4.18 -9.03 -7.91
N LEU A 124 -4.64 -9.86 -6.99
CA LEU A 124 -6.08 -10.08 -6.81
C LEU A 124 -6.40 -10.40 -5.35
N HIS A 125 -7.40 -9.70 -4.81
CA HIS A 125 -8.12 -10.17 -3.64
C HIS A 125 -9.04 -11.31 -4.06
N ALA A 126 -8.80 -12.52 -3.57
CA ALA A 126 -9.57 -13.66 -4.03
C ALA A 126 -11.02 -13.63 -3.50
N PRO A 127 -12.03 -13.95 -4.35
CA PRO A 127 -13.42 -13.99 -3.93
C PRO A 127 -13.74 -15.15 -2.99
N SER A 128 -12.95 -16.23 -3.04
CA SER A 128 -13.05 -17.38 -2.14
C SER A 128 -11.73 -18.14 -2.07
N LYS A 129 -11.54 -18.94 -1.02
CA LYS A 129 -10.36 -19.82 -0.86
C LYS A 129 -10.23 -20.84 -2.00
N ASP A 130 -11.35 -21.32 -2.54
CA ASP A 130 -11.34 -22.33 -3.62
C ASP A 130 -10.92 -21.75 -4.97
N ILE A 131 -11.24 -20.47 -5.23
CA ILE A 131 -10.77 -19.77 -6.44
C ILE A 131 -9.34 -19.29 -6.24
N TRP A 132 -9.02 -18.75 -5.05
CA TRP A 132 -7.68 -18.32 -4.65
C TRP A 132 -6.62 -19.36 -4.96
N THR A 133 -6.84 -20.59 -4.48
CA THR A 133 -5.86 -21.69 -4.58
C THR A 133 -5.53 -22.10 -6.02
N LYS A 134 -6.29 -21.64 -7.01
CA LYS A 134 -5.97 -21.83 -8.44
C LYS A 134 -4.98 -20.81 -8.97
N PHE A 135 -4.89 -19.66 -8.31
CA PHE A 135 -3.94 -18.58 -8.56
C PHE A 135 -2.87 -18.51 -7.46
N ASP A 136 -2.75 -19.57 -6.66
CA ASP A 136 -1.83 -19.61 -5.54
C ASP A 136 -0.39 -19.61 -6.02
N TRP A 137 0.46 -18.92 -5.28
CA TRP A 137 1.87 -18.89 -5.56
C TRP A 137 2.63 -19.20 -4.26
N ASP A 138 3.32 -20.33 -4.27
CA ASP A 138 4.08 -20.91 -3.17
C ASP A 138 5.16 -20.01 -2.51
N SER A 139 5.61 -18.91 -3.14
CA SER A 139 6.51 -17.90 -2.54
C SER A 139 6.86 -16.77 -3.50
N GLY A 140 6.75 -15.53 -3.06
CA GLY A 140 7.19 -14.36 -3.83
C GLY A 140 8.33 -13.59 -3.17
N VAL A 141 8.95 -12.72 -3.96
CA VAL A 141 9.87 -11.71 -3.45
C VAL A 141 9.09 -10.43 -3.17
N GLY A 142 9.29 -9.84 -2.00
CA GLY A 142 8.62 -8.58 -1.64
C GLY A 142 9.58 -7.63 -0.94
N VAL A 143 9.20 -6.35 -0.90
CA VAL A 143 9.88 -5.34 -0.09
C VAL A 143 8.99 -5.01 1.09
N ASP A 144 9.45 -5.30 2.30
CA ASP A 144 8.76 -4.93 3.54
C ASP A 144 8.96 -3.44 3.81
N LEU A 145 7.89 -2.68 3.61
CA LEU A 145 7.88 -1.25 3.82
C LEU A 145 7.56 -0.87 5.26
N GLY A 146 7.04 -1.78 6.08
CA GLY A 146 6.63 -1.45 7.42
C GLY A 146 5.53 -2.34 7.99
N PRO A 147 5.25 -2.19 9.29
CA PRO A 147 4.26 -2.98 10.00
C PRO A 147 2.82 -2.50 9.76
N ALA A 148 2.59 -1.45 8.96
CA ALA A 148 1.25 -0.90 8.72
C ALA A 148 0.45 -0.55 10.00
N GLY A 149 1.11 -0.33 11.14
CA GLY A 149 0.49 -0.11 12.46
C GLY A 149 0.75 -1.26 13.43
N ASP A 150 -0.04 -1.34 14.50
CA ASP A 150 0.21 -2.29 15.59
C ASP A 150 -0.20 -3.71 15.12
N GLU A 151 0.72 -4.39 14.43
CA GLU A 151 0.73 -5.82 14.07
C GLU A 151 0.25 -6.12 12.60
N GLY A 152 0.13 -5.10 11.75
CA GLY A 152 -0.09 -5.27 10.30
C GLY A 152 1.17 -5.60 9.48
N SER A 153 1.05 -5.61 8.15
CA SER A 153 2.21 -5.62 7.25
C SER A 153 1.93 -4.81 6.00
N LEU A 154 2.96 -4.13 5.50
CA LEU A 154 2.93 -3.34 4.27
C LEU A 154 4.01 -3.85 3.31
N TRP A 155 3.59 -4.49 2.23
CA TRP A 155 4.47 -5.13 1.28
C TRP A 155 4.38 -4.46 -0.08
N MET A 156 5.52 -4.23 -0.73
CA MET A 156 5.60 -3.78 -2.11
C MET A 156 6.12 -4.90 -3.01
N PHE A 157 5.49 -5.06 -4.17
CA PHE A 157 5.86 -6.05 -5.19
C PHE A 157 6.19 -5.34 -6.49
N GLY A 158 7.31 -5.74 -7.10
CA GLY A 158 7.84 -5.09 -8.29
C GLY A 158 7.41 -5.77 -9.60
N PRO A 159 7.89 -5.24 -10.74
CA PRO A 159 7.48 -5.72 -12.05
C PRO A 159 7.81 -7.19 -12.30
N ALA A 160 8.91 -7.72 -11.76
CA ALA A 160 9.32 -9.10 -11.96
C ALA A 160 8.30 -10.08 -11.37
N GLU A 161 7.91 -9.84 -10.11
CA GLU A 161 6.95 -10.68 -9.40
C GLU A 161 5.55 -10.53 -9.99
N LEU A 162 5.14 -9.31 -10.34
CA LEU A 162 3.84 -9.10 -10.98
C LEU A 162 3.75 -9.75 -12.37
N GLN A 163 4.83 -9.74 -13.17
CA GLN A 163 4.84 -10.40 -14.48
C GLN A 163 4.67 -11.92 -14.37
N LEU A 164 5.32 -12.54 -13.38
CA LEU A 164 5.14 -13.96 -13.11
C LEU A 164 3.70 -14.28 -12.67
N LEU A 165 3.09 -13.42 -11.82
CA LEU A 165 1.71 -13.61 -11.34
C LEU A 165 0.73 -13.46 -12.49
N LEU A 166 1.00 -12.50 -13.40
CA LEU A 166 0.20 -12.27 -14.60
C LEU A 166 0.31 -13.44 -15.58
N GLY A 167 1.50 -14.01 -15.74
CA GLY A 167 1.69 -15.23 -16.53
C GLY A 167 0.86 -16.39 -16.00
N GLN A 168 0.91 -16.63 -14.68
CA GLN A 168 0.08 -17.64 -14.03
C GLN A 168 -1.42 -17.33 -14.18
N PHE A 169 -1.81 -16.06 -14.07
CA PHE A 169 -3.19 -15.64 -14.27
C PHE A 169 -3.68 -15.97 -15.68
N ASP A 170 -2.89 -15.65 -16.70
CA ASP A 170 -3.23 -15.88 -18.11
C ASP A 170 -3.29 -17.37 -18.45
N ASP A 171 -2.52 -18.22 -17.75
CA ASP A 171 -2.60 -19.68 -17.88
C ASP A 171 -3.82 -20.27 -17.14
N THR A 172 -4.11 -19.79 -15.92
CA THR A 172 -5.19 -20.31 -15.08
C THR A 172 -6.58 -19.83 -15.54
N TYR A 173 -6.75 -18.54 -15.84
CA TYR A 173 -8.05 -17.94 -16.12
C TYR A 173 -8.85 -18.66 -17.22
N PRO A 174 -8.26 -19.08 -18.36
CA PRO A 174 -8.99 -19.81 -19.41
C PRO A 174 -9.59 -21.13 -18.93
N THR A 175 -8.96 -21.80 -17.96
CA THR A 175 -9.37 -23.10 -17.41
C THR A 175 -10.56 -23.03 -16.46
N LEU A 176 -10.89 -21.81 -15.99
CA LEU A 176 -11.99 -21.60 -15.06
C LEU A 176 -13.36 -21.86 -15.71
N THR A 177 -14.30 -22.30 -14.87
CA THR A 177 -15.71 -22.37 -15.23
C THR A 177 -16.29 -20.97 -15.46
N GLN A 178 -17.45 -20.89 -16.11
CA GLN A 178 -18.12 -19.61 -16.37
C GLN A 178 -18.44 -18.83 -15.09
N ASP A 179 -18.85 -19.51 -14.02
CA ASP A 179 -19.20 -18.83 -12.77
C ASP A 179 -17.97 -18.40 -11.96
N GLU A 180 -16.86 -19.11 -12.09
CA GLU A 180 -15.57 -18.68 -11.53
C GLU A 180 -15.02 -17.48 -12.29
N LYS A 181 -15.11 -17.47 -13.63
CA LYS A 181 -14.71 -16.31 -14.44
C LYS A 181 -15.46 -15.05 -14.04
N LYS A 182 -16.78 -15.12 -13.87
CA LYS A 182 -17.58 -13.98 -13.40
C LYS A 182 -17.11 -13.43 -12.05
N GLN A 183 -16.75 -14.31 -11.12
CA GLN A 183 -16.23 -13.90 -9.80
C GLN A 183 -14.88 -13.22 -9.93
N VAL A 184 -13.97 -13.79 -10.74
CA VAL A 184 -12.67 -13.18 -11.02
C VAL A 184 -12.83 -11.84 -11.73
N ASP A 185 -13.66 -11.75 -12.76
CA ASP A 185 -13.93 -10.52 -13.51
C ASP A 185 -14.46 -9.41 -12.59
N GLN A 186 -15.34 -9.76 -11.65
CA GLN A 186 -15.84 -8.83 -10.65
C GLN A 186 -14.72 -8.32 -9.73
N CYS A 187 -13.86 -9.22 -9.21
CA CYS A 187 -12.72 -8.83 -8.38
C CYS A 187 -11.72 -7.96 -9.14
N VAL A 188 -11.47 -8.27 -10.41
CA VAL A 188 -10.60 -7.46 -11.28
C VAL A 188 -11.20 -6.07 -11.49
N LEU A 189 -12.50 -5.98 -11.77
CA LEU A 189 -13.20 -4.71 -11.93
C LEU A 189 -13.16 -3.87 -10.64
N GLU A 190 -13.36 -4.50 -9.48
CA GLU A 190 -13.35 -3.82 -8.18
C GLU A 190 -11.95 -3.33 -7.79
N THR A 191 -10.91 -4.10 -8.11
CA THR A 191 -9.53 -3.80 -7.69
C THR A 191 -8.78 -2.91 -8.69
N HIS A 192 -8.91 -3.22 -9.99
CA HIS A 192 -8.11 -2.60 -11.06
C HIS A 192 -8.94 -1.74 -12.01
N GLY A 193 -10.27 -1.83 -11.96
CA GLY A 193 -11.17 -1.17 -12.91
C GLY A 193 -11.29 -1.88 -14.26
N SER A 194 -10.28 -2.63 -14.70
CA SER A 194 -10.38 -3.53 -15.86
C SER A 194 -9.29 -4.60 -15.90
N MET A 195 -9.50 -5.61 -16.74
CA MET A 195 -8.50 -6.65 -17.05
C MET A 195 -7.25 -6.06 -17.71
N GLU A 196 -7.43 -5.08 -18.59
CA GLU A 196 -6.34 -4.38 -19.25
C GLU A 196 -5.49 -3.62 -18.23
N ALA A 197 -6.13 -2.89 -17.30
CA ALA A 197 -5.43 -2.18 -16.24
C ALA A 197 -4.65 -3.13 -15.32
N MET A 198 -5.22 -4.29 -14.96
CA MET A 198 -4.53 -5.31 -14.19
C MET A 198 -3.28 -5.82 -14.92
N ARG A 199 -3.37 -6.08 -16.22
CA ARG A 199 -2.23 -6.56 -17.03
C ARG A 199 -1.13 -5.51 -17.23
N GLU A 200 -1.47 -4.23 -17.10
CA GLU A 200 -0.53 -3.12 -17.18
C GLU A 200 0.12 -2.78 -15.82
N LEU A 201 -0.30 -3.43 -14.73
CA LEU A 201 0.21 -3.18 -13.39
C LEU A 201 1.72 -3.44 -13.31
N ARG A 202 2.45 -2.46 -12.78
CA ARG A 202 3.92 -2.50 -12.63
C ARG A 202 4.38 -2.61 -11.19
N PHE A 203 3.61 -2.05 -10.27
CA PHE A 203 3.86 -2.12 -8.85
C PHE A 203 2.54 -2.36 -8.12
N SER A 204 2.62 -3.09 -7.02
CA SER A 204 1.49 -3.34 -6.15
C SER A 204 1.95 -3.14 -4.71
N VAL A 205 1.11 -2.52 -3.90
CA VAL A 205 1.31 -2.44 -2.46
C VAL A 205 0.18 -3.21 -1.80
N ILE A 206 0.54 -4.25 -1.06
CA ILE A 206 -0.40 -4.99 -0.22
C ILE A 206 -0.29 -4.47 1.20
N GLN A 207 -1.46 -4.23 1.78
CA GLN A 207 -1.61 -3.99 3.20
C GLN A 207 -2.47 -5.09 3.81
N PHE A 208 -1.97 -5.67 4.91
CA PHE A 208 -2.59 -6.79 5.62
C PHE A 208 -2.56 -6.58 7.14
N TYR A 209 -3.49 -7.23 7.85
CA TYR A 209 -3.48 -7.31 9.32
C TYR A 209 -3.70 -8.74 9.77
N HIS A 210 -2.84 -9.26 10.65
CA HIS A 210 -2.96 -10.62 11.18
C HIS A 210 -4.30 -10.91 11.90
N TRP A 211 -4.99 -9.90 12.45
CA TRP A 211 -6.33 -10.05 13.07
C TRP A 211 -7.50 -9.80 12.10
N SER A 212 -7.25 -9.40 10.84
CA SER A 212 -8.28 -9.10 9.85
C SER A 212 -8.13 -9.97 8.61
N PRO A 213 -9.21 -10.60 8.10
CA PRO A 213 -9.16 -11.29 6.82
C PRO A 213 -9.09 -10.33 5.63
N LYS A 214 -9.11 -9.00 5.86
CA LYS A 214 -9.15 -8.01 4.79
C LYS A 214 -7.74 -7.63 4.35
N VAL A 215 -7.46 -7.85 3.08
CA VAL A 215 -6.26 -7.37 2.41
C VAL A 215 -6.63 -6.16 1.56
N LYS A 216 -5.92 -5.05 1.72
CA LYS A 216 -6.03 -3.90 0.82
C LYS A 216 -4.91 -3.96 -0.20
N LEU A 217 -5.28 -3.77 -1.47
CA LEU A 217 -4.36 -3.75 -2.58
C LEU A 217 -4.38 -2.36 -3.19
N HIS A 218 -3.20 -1.76 -3.33
CA HIS A 218 -3.00 -0.47 -3.98
C HIS A 218 -2.17 -0.66 -5.24
N LEU A 219 -2.50 0.09 -6.30
CA LEU A 219 -1.87 -0.02 -7.62
C LEU A 219 -0.51 0.72 -7.69
N GLY A 220 0.30 0.58 -6.64
CA GLY A 220 1.55 1.28 -6.43
C GLY A 220 1.54 2.18 -5.19
N PHE A 221 2.71 2.74 -4.87
CA PHE A 221 2.92 3.52 -3.64
C PHE A 221 2.15 4.85 -3.65
N ARG A 222 2.00 5.46 -4.82
CA ARG A 222 1.20 6.67 -4.97
C ARG A 222 -0.26 6.44 -4.60
N ALA A 223 -0.88 5.37 -5.10
CA ALA A 223 -2.28 5.05 -4.78
C ALA A 223 -2.46 4.85 -3.27
N TYR A 224 -1.49 4.19 -2.62
CA TYR A 224 -1.44 4.09 -1.16
C TYR A 224 -1.40 5.47 -0.47
N LEU A 225 -0.53 6.40 -0.91
CA LEU A 225 -0.49 7.76 -0.35
C LEU A 225 -1.78 8.56 -0.59
N GLU A 226 -2.39 8.43 -1.77
CA GLU A 226 -3.66 9.10 -2.10
C GLU A 226 -4.79 8.63 -1.20
N ASP A 227 -4.83 7.34 -0.86
CA ASP A 227 -5.81 6.78 0.08
C ASP A 227 -5.62 7.30 1.50
N LEU A 228 -4.37 7.35 1.98
CA LEU A 228 -4.06 7.94 3.29
C LEU A 228 -4.46 9.42 3.35
N ALA A 229 -4.09 10.20 2.33
CA ALA A 229 -4.45 11.62 2.23
C ALA A 229 -5.98 11.81 2.17
N THR A 230 -6.68 10.99 1.40
CA THR A 230 -8.15 11.01 1.30
C THR A 230 -8.79 10.78 2.66
N MET A 231 -8.30 9.80 3.43
CA MET A 231 -8.84 9.54 4.76
C MET A 231 -8.57 10.68 5.73
N ALA A 232 -7.32 11.15 5.80
CA ALA A 232 -6.96 12.24 6.70
C ALA A 232 -7.78 13.50 6.42
N LEU A 233 -8.00 13.83 5.14
CA LEU A 233 -8.86 14.96 4.72
C LEU A 233 -10.33 14.77 5.09
N ALA A 234 -10.79 13.53 5.22
CA ALA A 234 -12.14 13.22 5.71
C ALA A 234 -12.24 13.28 7.25
N GLY A 235 -11.16 13.63 7.95
CA GLY A 235 -11.09 13.66 9.41
C GLY A 235 -10.94 12.28 10.05
N GLY A 236 -10.63 11.24 9.27
CA GLY A 236 -10.27 9.94 9.81
C GLY A 236 -8.83 9.94 10.33
N ASP A 237 -8.58 9.21 11.41
CA ASP A 237 -7.21 8.88 11.81
C ASP A 237 -6.66 7.87 10.79
N PRO A 238 -5.47 8.06 10.21
CA PRO A 238 -4.80 6.99 9.49
C PRO A 238 -4.78 5.71 10.33
N TYR A 239 -4.57 5.73 11.66
CA TYR A 239 -4.76 4.55 12.53
C TYR A 239 -6.09 3.82 12.32
N ASP A 240 -7.18 4.56 12.13
CA ASP A 240 -8.50 4.00 11.81
C ASP A 240 -8.64 3.56 10.34
N TYR A 241 -7.83 4.09 9.42
CA TYR A 241 -7.59 3.48 8.10
C TYR A 241 -7.12 2.05 8.25
N PHE A 242 -6.29 1.84 9.28
CA PHE A 242 -5.69 0.56 9.60
C PHE A 242 -6.61 -0.34 10.46
N LEU A 243 -7.58 0.23 11.21
CA LEU A 243 -8.42 -0.51 12.17
C LEU A 243 -9.90 -0.69 11.81
N CYS A 244 -10.50 0.08 10.89
CA CYS A 244 -11.96 0.07 10.69
C CYS A 244 -12.46 -0.21 9.26
N GLN A 245 -13.60 -0.91 9.24
CA GLN A 245 -14.32 -1.53 8.12
C GLN A 245 -15.04 -0.50 7.23
N ASP A 246 -15.25 -0.86 5.96
CA ASP A 246 -16.29 -0.25 5.13
C ASP A 246 -17.66 -0.35 5.82
N ALA A 247 -18.35 0.79 5.93
CA ALA A 247 -19.79 0.88 6.21
C ALA A 247 -20.62 0.81 4.91
#